data_AF-A0A917J2I1-F1
#
_entry.id   AF-A0A917J2I1-F1
#
_cell.length_a   1.000
_cell.length_b   1.000
_cell.length_c   1.000
_cell.angle_alpha   90.00
_cell.angle_beta   90.00
_cell.angle_gamma   90.00
#
_symmetry.space_group_name_H-M   'P 1'
#
loop_
_entity.id
_entity.type
_entity.pdbx_description
1 polymer ?
#
loop_
_entity_poly.entity_id
_entity_poly.type
_entity_poly.pdbx_seq_one_letter_code
_entity_poly.pdbx_strand_id
1 'polypeptide(L)' 'MLIANFDISSIKIEGDKKQEYLKKLFQKCNVEYNARKKLLYCEGGREVAFGLMYQGADDKAGPNYTGAECSGFLLYKL' A
#
# COMPACT_ATOMS: atom_id res chain seq x y z
N MET A 1 -1.43 4.37 -18.83
CA MET A 1 -0.96 3.13 -18.19
C MET A 1 -0.04 3.51 -17.05
N LEU A 2 -0.28 3.00 -15.84
CA LEU A 2 0.56 3.23 -14.67
C LEU A 2 1.20 1.92 -14.21
N ILE A 3 2.52 1.97 -13.95
CA ILE A 3 3.28 0.91 -13.30
C ILE A 3 4.08 1.56 -12.18
N ALA A 4 3.94 1.08 -10.95
CA ALA A 4 4.60 1.66 -9.80
C ALA A 4 5.17 0.58 -8.87
N ASN A 5 6.34 0.85 -8.28
CA ASN A 5 6.83 0.07 -7.15
C ASN A 5 5.92 0.34 -5.95
N PHE A 6 5.40 -0.74 -5.37
CA PHE A 6 4.54 -0.70 -4.21
C PHE A 6 4.75 -1.97 -3.41
N ASP A 7 5.36 -1.84 -2.24
CA ASP A 7 5.51 -2.97 -1.34
C ASP A 7 4.35 -3.00 -0.35
N ILE A 8 3.41 -3.93 -0.50
CA ILE A 8 2.24 -3.99 0.37
C ILE A 8 2.62 -4.19 1.86
N SER A 9 3.80 -4.74 2.16
CA SER A 9 4.29 -4.87 3.54
C SER A 9 4.81 -3.57 4.16
N SER A 10 5.04 -2.51 3.37
CA SER A 10 5.40 -1.19 3.93
C SER A 10 4.20 -0.44 4.49
N ILE A 11 2.98 -0.89 4.18
CA ILE A 11 1.74 -0.33 4.71
C ILE A 11 1.27 -1.20 5.88
N LYS A 12 0.97 -0.58 7.01
CA LYS A 12 0.36 -1.24 8.16
C LYS A 12 -1.04 -0.71 8.33
N ILE A 13 -2.03 -1.60 8.29
CA ILE A 13 -3.42 -1.27 8.57
C ILE A 13 -3.78 -1.90 9.91
N GLU A 14 -4.22 -1.08 10.87
CA GLU A 14 -4.66 -1.58 12.16
C GLU A 14 -5.76 -2.64 12.01
N GLY A 15 -5.60 -3.78 12.65
CA GLY A 15 -6.52 -4.92 12.55
C GLY A 15 -6.37 -5.80 11.31
N ASP A 16 -5.58 -5.41 10.29
CA ASP A 16 -5.35 -6.20 9.07
C ASP A 16 -3.91 -6.73 8.99
N LYS A 17 -3.66 -7.83 9.70
CA LYS A 17 -2.32 -8.45 9.78
C LYS A 17 -1.84 -9.08 8.46
N LYS A 18 -2.74 -9.34 7.51
CA LYS A 18 -2.43 -10.07 6.26
C LYS A 18 -2.50 -9.20 5.00
N GLN A 19 -2.72 -7.90 5.17
CA GLN A 19 -2.91 -6.94 4.09
C GLN A 19 -4.07 -7.34 3.17
N GLU A 20 -5.11 -7.99 3.72
CA GLU A 20 -6.26 -8.44 2.96
C GLU A 20 -7.11 -7.27 2.46
N TYR A 21 -7.13 -6.16 3.21
CA TYR A 21 -7.88 -4.96 2.85
C TYR A 21 -7.42 -4.40 1.51
N LEU A 22 -6.11 -4.12 1.38
CA LEU A 22 -5.55 -3.55 0.15
C LEU A 22 -5.67 -4.51 -1.03
N LYS A 23 -5.46 -5.82 -0.83
CA LYS A 23 -5.63 -6.82 -1.88
C LYS A 23 -7.05 -6.83 -2.43
N LYS A 24 -8.07 -6.84 -1.55
CA LYS A 24 -9.49 -6.80 -1.93
C LYS A 24 -9.84 -5.46 -2.60
N LEU A 25 -9.29 -4.36 -2.10
CA LEU A 25 -9.50 -3.03 -2.69
C LEU A 25 -8.94 -2.95 -4.12
N PHE A 26 -7.70 -3.39 -4.33
CA PHE A 26 -7.09 -3.40 -5.66
C PHE A 26 -7.89 -4.27 -6.63
N GLN A 27 -8.30 -5.47 -6.20
CA GLN A 27 -9.16 -6.33 -7.00
C GLN A 27 -10.49 -5.64 -7.37
N LYS A 28 -11.15 -4.98 -6.42
CA LYS A 28 -12.41 -4.26 -6.65
C LYS A 28 -12.25 -3.10 -7.63
N CYS A 29 -11.10 -2.44 -7.63
CA CYS A 29 -10.80 -1.29 -8.49
C CYS A 29 -10.16 -1.68 -9.83
N ASN A 30 -10.03 -2.98 -10.14
CA ASN A 30 -9.30 -3.48 -11.31
C ASN A 30 -7.86 -2.93 -11.38
N VAL A 31 -7.20 -2.89 -10.23
CA VAL A 31 -5.77 -2.60 -10.10
C VAL A 31 -5.06 -3.91 -9.81
N GLU A 32 -4.07 -4.25 -10.61
CA GLU A 32 -3.32 -5.48 -10.48
C GLU A 32 -2.12 -5.29 -9.56
N TYR A 33 -1.89 -6.23 -8.66
CA TYR A 33 -0.73 -6.24 -7.79
C TYR A 33 0.10 -7.51 -7.99
N ASN A 34 1.35 -7.34 -8.43
CA ASN A 34 2.31 -8.42 -8.52
C ASN A 34 3.14 -8.48 -7.23
N ALA A 35 2.77 -9.37 -6.31
CA ALA A 35 3.45 -9.49 -5.01
C ALA A 35 4.94 -9.90 -5.13
N ARG A 36 5.30 -10.70 -6.15
CA ARG A 36 6.69 -11.13 -6.35
C ARG A 36 7.60 -9.98 -6.78
N LYS A 37 7.09 -9.11 -7.66
CA LYS A 37 7.82 -7.95 -8.17
C LYS A 37 7.57 -6.67 -7.35
N LYS A 38 6.62 -6.69 -6.42
CA LYS A 38 6.15 -5.51 -5.67
C LYS A 38 5.71 -4.37 -6.61
N LEU A 39 4.95 -4.73 -7.64
CA LEU A 39 4.48 -3.78 -8.66
C LEU A 39 2.96 -3.67 -8.65
N LEU A 40 2.47 -2.42 -8.67
CA LEU A 40 1.09 -2.10 -9.03
C LEU A 40 1.01 -1.81 -10.52
N TYR A 41 -0.02 -2.34 -11.18
CA TYR A 41 -0.40 -2.06 -12.56
C TYR A 41 -1.83 -1.51 -12.60
N CYS A 42 -2.04 -0.43 -13.34
CA CYS A 42 -3.35 0.14 -13.57
C CYS A 42 -3.49 0.61 -15.02
N GLU A 43 -4.53 0.12 -15.69
CA GLU A 43 -4.88 0.52 -17.04
C GLU A 43 -6.02 1.55 -17.04
N GLY A 44 -5.82 2.66 -17.75
CA GLY A 44 -6.70 3.83 -17.68
C GLY A 44 -6.62 4.57 -16.33
N GLY A 45 -7.41 5.63 -16.20
CA GLY A 45 -7.57 6.36 -14.94
C GLY A 45 -8.48 5.60 -13.98
N ARG A 46 -8.12 5.56 -12.70
CA ARG A 46 -8.94 4.99 -11.62
C ARG A 46 -8.90 5.93 -10.42
N GLU A 47 -10.08 6.21 -9.87
CA GLU A 47 -10.20 6.78 -8.54
C GLU A 47 -10.32 5.64 -7.54
N VAL A 48 -9.43 5.61 -6.55
CA VAL A 48 -9.42 4.57 -5.52
C VAL A 48 -9.70 5.24 -4.18
N ALA A 49 -10.91 5.04 -3.68
CA ALA A 49 -11.28 5.45 -2.33
C ALA A 49 -10.77 4.39 -1.34
N PHE A 50 -9.69 4.69 -0.63
CA PHE A 50 -9.06 3.76 0.28
C PHE A 50 -9.82 3.57 1.59
N GLY A 51 -10.73 4.46 2.00
CA GLY A 51 -11.44 4.30 3.29
C GLY A 51 -10.50 4.13 4.50
N LEU A 52 -9.27 4.64 4.38
CA LEU A 52 -8.22 4.59 5.38
C LEU A 52 -7.82 6.03 5.71
N MET A 53 -7.44 6.29 6.95
CA MET A 53 -6.80 7.55 7.33
C MET A 53 -5.34 7.30 7.73
N TYR A 54 -4.48 8.24 7.33
CA TYR A 54 -3.06 8.22 7.62
C TYR A 54 -2.76 8.63 9.07
N GLN A 55 -1.87 7.90 9.74
CA GLN A 55 -1.50 8.14 11.15
C GLN A 55 -0.04 8.50 11.35
N GLY A 56 0.78 8.40 10.33
CA GLY A 56 2.20 8.70 10.42
C GLY A 56 3.07 7.54 9.96
N ALA A 57 4.37 7.75 10.09
CA ALA A 57 5.34 6.72 9.80
C ALA A 57 5.61 5.84 11.02
N ASP A 58 5.99 4.58 10.79
CA ASP A 58 6.54 3.71 11.82
C ASP A 58 8.07 3.81 11.77
N ASP A 59 8.64 4.49 12.75
CA ASP A 59 10.08 4.73 12.89
C ASP A 59 10.88 3.44 13.16
N LYS A 60 10.22 2.31 13.42
CA LYS A 60 10.87 1.00 13.61
C LYS A 60 11.04 0.23 12.30
N ALA A 61 10.41 0.66 11.22
CA ALA A 61 10.62 0.10 9.90
C ALA A 61 11.88 0.74 9.30
N GLY A 62 12.78 -0.06 8.71
CA GLY A 62 14.14 0.31 8.28
C GLY A 62 14.26 1.46 7.25
N PRO A 63 15.22 1.43 6.31
CA PRO A 63 15.35 2.51 5.31
C PRO A 63 14.27 2.43 4.21
N ASN A 64 13.68 3.57 3.85
CA ASN A 64 12.64 3.63 2.83
C ASN A 64 13.24 3.63 1.41
N TYR A 65 12.41 3.71 0.35
CA TYR A 65 12.91 3.69 -1.03
C TYR A 65 13.85 4.88 -1.35
N THR A 66 13.80 5.97 -0.57
CA THR A 66 14.73 7.10 -0.69
C THR A 66 15.93 7.00 0.25
N GLY A 67 16.07 5.92 1.02
CA GLY A 67 17.16 5.68 1.97
C GLY A 67 17.02 6.41 3.31
N ALA A 68 15.86 7.02 3.59
CA ALA A 68 15.61 7.68 4.88
C ALA A 68 15.19 6.65 5.93
N GLU A 69 15.59 6.87 7.18
CA GLU A 69 15.48 5.97 8.33
C GLU A 69 14.05 5.78 8.92
N CYS A 70 13.00 6.14 8.17
CA CYS A 70 11.59 5.90 8.53
C CYS A 70 10.80 5.33 7.33
N SER A 71 10.28 4.10 7.45
CA SER A 71 9.73 3.34 6.29
C SER A 71 8.30 2.83 6.35
N GLY A 72 7.70 2.68 7.53
CA GLY A 72 6.36 2.09 7.61
C GLY A 72 5.34 3.20 7.50
N PHE A 73 4.24 3.03 6.78
CA PHE A 73 3.10 3.95 6.90
C PHE A 73 2.02 3.28 7.74
N LEU A 74 1.61 3.93 8.82
CA LEU A 74 0.50 3.50 9.67
C LEU A 74 -0.81 4.09 9.13
N LEU A 75 -1.76 3.22 8.85
CA LEU A 75 -3.11 3.53 8.41
C LEU A 75 -4.13 2.87 9.34
N TYR A 76 -5.29 3.49 9.51
CA TYR A 76 -6.44 2.89 10.19
C TYR A 76 -7.68 3.02 9.33
N LYS A 77 -8.65 2.14 9.57
CA LYS A 77 -9.92 2.12 8.83
C LYS A 77 -10.88 3.16 9.40
N LEU A 78 -11.50 3.94 8.51
CA LEU A 78 -12.62 4.82 8.83
C LEU A 78 -13.89 4.02 9.13
#